data_AF-A0A967PRC9-F1
#
_entry.id   AF-A0A967PRC9-F1
#
_cell.length_a   1.000
_cell.length_b   1.000
_cell.length_c   1.000
_cell.angle_alpha   90.00
_cell.angle_beta   90.00
_cell.angle_gamma   90.00
#
_symmetry.space_group_name_H-M   'P 1'
#
loop_
_entity.id
_entity.type
_entity.pdbx_description
1 polymer ?
#
loop_
_entity_poly.entity_id
_entity_poly.type
_entity_poly.pdbx_seq_one_letter_code
_entity_poly.pdbx_strand_id
1 'polypeptide(L)'
;EGVLVEVARTEAVAEVEGITGIEVTVTAGRWVRPLPEGDRYLGFLFAEGETPDDVEAALREAGGLLDIRIDPDGTPTGDERTC
;
A
#
# COMPACT_ATOMS: atom_id res chain seq x y z
N GLU A 1 -8.94 -10.77 -8.73
CA GLU A 1 -7.52 -10.89 -9.15
C GLU A 1 -7.29 -9.91 -10.29
N GLY A 2 -6.17 -9.20 -10.29
CA GLY A 2 -5.94 -8.08 -11.23
C GLY A 2 -4.52 -7.52 -11.09
N VAL A 3 -4.17 -6.54 -11.91
CA VAL A 3 -2.86 -5.87 -11.87
C VAL A 3 -2.95 -4.61 -11.01
N LEU A 4 -2.02 -4.47 -10.06
CA LEU A 4 -1.89 -3.22 -9.32
C LEU A 4 -1.42 -2.13 -10.28
N VAL A 5 -2.27 -1.14 -10.49
CA VAL A 5 -1.96 0.00 -11.35
C VAL A 5 -1.10 0.99 -10.58
N GLU A 6 -1.54 1.37 -9.38
CA GLU A 6 -0.82 2.32 -8.54
C GLU A 6 -1.34 2.27 -7.09
N VAL A 7 -0.47 2.65 -6.16
CA VAL A 7 -0.85 3.06 -4.81
C VAL A 7 -0.64 4.57 -4.76
N ALA A 8 -1.73 5.32 -4.80
CA ALA A 8 -1.70 6.78 -4.83
C ALA A 8 -1.99 7.37 -3.44
N ARG A 9 -1.71 8.67 -3.29
CA ARG A 9 -1.89 9.46 -2.06
C ARG A 9 -0.97 9.09 -0.90
N THR A 10 0.23 8.59 -1.20
CA THR A 10 1.26 8.34 -0.19
C THR A 10 1.73 9.61 0.51
N GLU A 11 1.67 10.76 -0.15
CA GLU A 11 2.01 12.06 0.42
C GLU A 11 0.97 12.50 1.45
N ALA A 12 -0.33 12.32 1.16
CA ALA A 12 -1.40 12.65 2.09
C ALA A 12 -1.35 11.78 3.36
N VAL A 13 -0.88 10.53 3.23
CA VAL A 13 -0.62 9.66 4.39
C VAL A 13 0.52 10.20 5.26
N ALA A 14 1.59 10.70 4.65
CA ALA A 14 2.71 11.29 5.39
C ALA A 14 2.36 12.60 6.11
N GLU A 15 1.24 13.24 5.73
CA GLU A 15 0.72 14.44 6.40
C GLU A 15 -0.14 14.13 7.64
N VAL A 16 -0.53 12.86 7.86
CA VAL A 16 -1.30 12.46 9.04
C VAL A 16 -0.44 12.54 10.30
N GLU A 17 -0.95 13.20 11.32
CA GLU A 17 -0.27 13.31 12.61
C GLU A 17 -0.06 11.92 13.24
N GLY A 18 1.18 11.65 13.66
CA GLY A 18 1.58 10.35 14.19
C GLY A 18 2.07 9.35 13.13
N ILE A 19 1.98 9.63 11.83
CA ILE A 19 2.66 8.81 10.81
C ILE A 19 4.14 9.16 10.75
N THR A 20 4.98 8.15 10.92
CA THR A 20 6.45 8.30 10.93
C THR A 20 7.07 7.84 9.62
N GLY A 21 6.35 7.05 8.82
CA GLY A 21 6.82 6.63 7.50
C GLY A 21 5.83 5.77 6.75
N ILE A 22 5.98 5.76 5.43
CA ILE A 22 5.28 4.87 4.52
C ILE A 22 6.31 4.22 3.58
N GLU A 23 6.26 2.90 3.48
CA GLU A 23 7.12 2.12 2.59
C GLU A 23 6.25 1.32 1.63
N VAL A 24 6.13 1.79 0.38
CA VAL A 24 5.42 1.07 -0.67
C VAL A 24 6.40 0.12 -1.36
N THR A 25 6.28 -1.18 -1.08
CA THR A 25 7.18 -2.22 -1.60
C THR A 25 6.74 -2.79 -2.94
N VAL A 26 5.50 -2.52 -3.37
CA VAL A 26 4.98 -3.02 -4.66
C VAL A 26 5.08 -1.94 -5.73
N THR A 27 5.94 -2.20 -6.71
CA THR A 27 6.00 -1.44 -7.95
C THR A 27 4.73 -1.68 -8.78
N ALA A 28 4.13 -0.60 -9.27
CA ALA A 28 3.05 -0.59 -10.26
C ALA A 28 3.31 -1.59 -11.41
N GLY A 29 2.29 -2.32 -11.84
CA GLY A 29 2.35 -3.28 -12.95
C GLY A 29 2.48 -4.75 -12.55
N ARG A 30 2.45 -5.09 -11.25
CA ARG A 30 2.48 -6.50 -10.79
C ARG A 30 1.07 -7.07 -10.59
N TRP A 31 0.89 -8.35 -10.95
CA TRP A 31 -0.30 -9.12 -10.58
C TRP A 31 -0.48 -9.10 -9.06
N VAL A 32 -1.67 -8.77 -8.59
CA VAL A 32 -2.05 -8.88 -7.18
C VAL A 32 -3.28 -9.76 -7.10
N ARG A 33 -3.17 -10.81 -6.29
CA ARG A 33 -4.28 -11.68 -5.96
C ARG A 33 -4.90 -11.18 -4.64
N PRO A 34 -6.22 -11.04 -4.53
CA PRO A 34 -6.85 -10.75 -3.26
C PRO A 34 -6.46 -11.82 -2.22
N LEU A 35 -6.14 -11.42 -1.00
CA LEU A 35 -5.83 -12.32 0.12
C LEU A 35 -6.99 -13.32 0.32
N PRO A 36 -6.73 -14.64 0.49
CA PRO A 36 -5.72 -15.23 1.37
C PRO A 36 -4.47 -15.86 0.71
N GLU A 37 -4.39 -15.94 -0.63
CA GLU A 37 -3.21 -16.54 -1.31
C GLU A 37 -2.19 -15.52 -1.83
N GLY A 38 -2.40 -14.22 -1.57
CA GLY A 38 -1.51 -13.15 -2.02
C GLY A 38 -0.36 -12.91 -1.05
N ASP A 39 0.80 -13.53 -1.27
CA ASP A 39 2.05 -13.32 -0.48
C ASP A 39 2.68 -11.92 -0.64
N ARG A 40 1.91 -10.91 -1.07
CA ARG A 40 2.44 -9.58 -1.40
C ARG A 40 1.71 -8.50 -0.63
N TYR A 41 2.31 -8.10 0.48
CA TYR A 41 1.99 -6.86 1.17
C TYR A 41 2.26 -5.69 0.21
N LEU A 42 1.26 -4.84 0.01
CA LEU A 42 1.33 -3.68 -0.89
C LEU A 42 2.34 -2.62 -0.41
N GLY A 43 2.55 -2.59 0.91
CA GLY A 43 3.48 -1.72 1.60
C GLY A 43 3.30 -1.82 3.11
N PHE A 44 4.07 -1.00 3.83
CA PHE A 44 4.03 -0.85 5.27
C PHE A 44 3.78 0.60 5.64
N LEU A 45 2.97 0.82 6.67
CA LEU A 45 2.78 2.13 7.30
C LEU A 45 3.35 2.05 8.71
N PHE A 46 4.08 3.08 9.09
CA PHE A 46 4.66 3.23 10.42
C PHE A 46 4.02 4.43 11.10
N ALA A 47 3.63 4.24 12.36
CA ALA A 47 3.05 5.28 13.19
C ALA A 47 3.66 5.24 14.59
N GLU A 48 3.76 6.40 15.22
CA GLU A 48 4.20 6.60 16.60
C GLU A 48 3.25 7.58 17.29
N GLY A 49 2.91 7.28 18.54
CA GLY A 49 1.98 8.05 19.34
C GLY A 49 2.22 7.80 20.81
N GLU A 50 1.71 8.69 21.67
CA GLU A 50 1.89 8.60 23.12
C GLU A 50 1.12 7.40 23.73
N THR A 51 0.03 6.98 23.08
CA THR A 51 -0.74 5.81 23.47
C THR A 51 -0.97 4.85 22.31
N PRO A 52 -1.25 3.56 22.58
CA PRO A 52 -1.63 2.60 21.54
C PRO A 52 -2.87 3.03 20.75
N ASP A 53 -3.83 3.68 21.40
CA ASP A 53 -5.04 4.20 20.76
C ASP A 53 -4.72 5.30 19.74
N ASP A 54 -3.77 6.18 20.05
CA ASP A 54 -3.31 7.24 19.12
C ASP A 54 -2.64 6.63 17.88
N VAL A 55 -1.79 5.61 18.09
CA VAL A 55 -1.13 4.88 17.00
C VAL A 55 -2.16 4.18 16.11
N GLU A 56 -3.14 3.50 16.69
CA GLU A 56 -4.22 2.86 15.93
C GLU A 56 -5.07 3.87 15.15
N ALA A 57 -5.37 5.01 15.75
CA ALA A 57 -6.15 6.07 15.09
C ALA A 57 -5.39 6.62 13.88
N ALA A 58 -4.11 6.96 14.04
CA ALA A 58 -3.26 7.44 12.96
C ALA A 58 -3.13 6.42 11.82
N LEU A 59 -2.88 5.14 12.14
CA LEU A 59 -2.82 4.08 11.13
C LEU A 59 -4.15 3.87 10.40
N ARG A 60 -5.27 3.96 11.11
CA ARG A 60 -6.61 3.79 10.54
C ARG A 60 -6.97 4.96 9.62
N GLU A 61 -6.64 6.18 10.02
CA GLU A 61 -6.82 7.39 9.20
C GLU A 61 -5.95 7.33 7.94
N ALA A 62 -4.65 7.10 8.11
CA ALA A 62 -3.72 6.94 7.01
C ALA A 62 -4.13 5.80 6.04
N GLY A 63 -4.53 4.65 6.59
CA GLY A 63 -5.01 3.52 5.79
C GLY A 63 -6.26 3.85 4.97
N GLY A 64 -7.11 4.75 5.45
CA GLY A 64 -8.30 5.23 4.72
C GLY A 64 -8.01 6.25 3.62
N LEU A 65 -6.86 6.92 3.66
CA LEU A 65 -6.44 7.89 2.64
C LEU A 65 -5.80 7.22 1.42
N LEU A 66 -5.26 6.01 1.59
CA LEU A 66 -4.63 5.26 0.50
C LEU A 66 -5.63 4.91 -0.58
N ASP A 67 -5.30 5.30 -1.82
CA ASP A 67 -6.07 4.93 -3.00
C ASP A 67 -5.34 3.81 -3.74
N ILE A 68 -5.84 2.59 -3.59
CA ILE A 68 -5.28 1.39 -4.21
C ILE A 68 -6.07 1.10 -5.48
N ARG A 69 -5.46 1.35 -6.64
CA ARG A 69 -6.08 1.03 -7.92
C ARG A 69 -5.64 -0.33 -8.44
N ILE A 70 -6.60 -1.22 -8.59
CA ILE A 70 -6.42 -2.54 -9.17
C ILE A 70 -7.23 -2.59 -10.46
N ASP A 71 -6.56 -2.92 -11.56
CA ASP A 71 -7.20 -3.17 -12.84
C ASP A 71 -7.41 -4.68 -13.02
N PRO A 72 -8.66 -5.17 -13.03
CA PRO A 72 -8.96 -6.59 -13.22
C PRO A 72 -8.57 -7.11 -14.63
N ASP A 73 -8.51 -6.23 -15.63
CA ASP A 73 -8.17 -6.55 -17.01
C ASP A 73 -6.76 -6.07 -17.40
N GLY A 74 -6.01 -5.53 -16.43
CA GLY A 74 -4.69 -4.98 -16.63
C GLY A 74 -3.69 -6.03 -17.13
N THR A 75 -2.84 -5.64 -18.07
CA THR A 75 -1.71 -6.49 -18.51
C THR A 75 -0.53 -6.24 -17.56
N PRO A 76 0.05 -7.28 -16.92
CA PRO A 76 1.19 -7.08 -16.04
C PRO A 76 2.36 -6.52 -16.83
N THR A 77 2.90 -5.40 -16.36
CA THR A 77 4.13 -4.84 -16.88
C THR A 77 5.25 -5.29 -15.95
N GLY A 78 5.54 -6.59 -16.00
CA GLY A 78 6.61 -7.23 -15.24
C GLY A 78 7.47 -8.03 -16.20
N ASP A 79 8.59 -7.45 -16.63
CA ASP A 79 9.59 -8.12 -17.45
C ASP A 79 10.22 -9.26 -16.62
N GLU A 80 9.87 -10.52 -16.90
CA GLU A 80 10.55 -11.71 -16.37
C GLU A 80 11.95 -11.89 -17.02
N ARG A 81 12.76 -10.82 -17.06
CA ARG A 81 14.16 -10.88 -17.48
C ARG A 81 15.08 -10.41 -16.37
N THR A 82 15.14 -11.18 -15.30
CA THR A 82 16.41 -11.33 -14.57
C THR A 82 16.84 -12.77 -14.76
N CYS A 83 17.72 -12.94 -15.74
CA CYS A 83 18.57 -14.12 -15.91
C CYS A 83 19.68 -14.13 -14.85
#